data_AF-A0A382UC99-F1
#
_entry.id   AF-A0A382UC99-F1
#
_cell.length_a   1.000
_cell.length_b   1.000
_cell.length_c   1.000
_cell.angle_alpha   90.00
_cell.angle_beta   90.00
_cell.angle_gamma   90.00
#
_symmetry.space_group_name_H-M   'P 1'
#
loop_
_entity.id
_entity.type
_entity.pdbx_description
1 polymer ?
#
loop_
_entity_poly.entity_id
_entity_poly.type
_entity_poly.pdbx_seq_one_letter_code
_entity_poly.pdbx_strand_id
1 'polypeptide(L)'
;MSGTDELSILLGDAGGLESSGYTACAITTIHNTASAGDDASGRFVLAAAQGASDVVDGVVILMLEDSSAYTWALSSSCRIGSNRIATAGGSKSLSAELTQVNIYTGGSDTFDAGAVNITYF
;
A
#
# COMPACT_ATOMS: atom_id res chain seq x y z
N MET A 1 -4.06 14.86 -0.84
CA MET A 1 -3.95 14.13 0.43
C MET A 1 -3.38 15.00 1.57
N SER A 2 -3.89 14.99 2.80
CA SER A 2 -3.26 15.81 3.88
C SER A 2 -2.00 15.14 4.45
N GLY A 3 -1.11 15.89 5.11
CA GLY A 3 0.24 15.44 5.50
C GLY A 3 0.36 14.29 6.51
N THR A 4 -0.72 13.56 6.76
CA THR A 4 -0.81 12.33 7.56
C THR A 4 -1.57 11.20 6.84
N ASP A 5 -2.01 11.45 5.61
CA ASP A 5 -2.87 10.52 4.88
C ASP A 5 -2.02 9.62 3.96
N GLU A 6 -2.32 8.33 4.00
CA GLU A 6 -1.55 7.30 3.33
C GLU A 6 -2.42 6.52 2.35
N LEU A 7 -1.89 6.23 1.17
CA LEU A 7 -2.47 5.22 0.30
C LEU A 7 -2.03 3.85 0.80
N SER A 8 -3.00 2.99 1.11
CA SER A 8 -2.76 1.71 1.78
C SER A 8 -3.56 0.55 1.18
N ILE A 9 -3.09 -0.66 1.46
CA ILE A 9 -3.75 -1.92 1.08
C ILE A 9 -3.99 -2.80 2.31
N LEU A 10 -5.21 -3.34 2.41
CA LEU A 10 -5.54 -4.47 3.27
C LEU A 10 -5.86 -5.70 2.40
N LEU A 11 -5.39 -6.85 2.85
CA LEU A 11 -5.75 -8.15 2.32
C LEU A 11 -6.80 -8.81 3.22
N GLY A 12 -7.63 -9.65 2.63
CA GLY A 12 -8.63 -10.42 3.35
C GLY A 12 -9.01 -11.73 2.68
N ASP A 13 -9.57 -12.61 3.48
CA ASP A 13 -10.18 -13.86 3.05
C ASP A 13 -11.71 -13.79 3.19
N ALA A 14 -12.40 -14.92 3.03
CA ALA A 14 -13.86 -14.97 3.08
C ALA A 14 -14.45 -14.51 4.43
N GLY A 15 -13.64 -14.50 5.51
CA GLY A 15 -13.99 -13.96 6.82
C GLY A 15 -13.90 -12.44 6.93
N GLY A 16 -13.28 -11.77 5.95
CA GLY A 16 -13.16 -10.32 5.88
C GLY A 16 -11.72 -9.83 5.75
N LEU A 17 -11.57 -8.51 5.80
CA LEU A 17 -10.26 -7.84 5.78
C LEU A 17 -9.52 -8.05 7.10
N GLU A 18 -8.25 -8.44 7.01
CA GLU A 18 -7.38 -8.58 8.17
C GLU A 18 -6.59 -7.31 8.41
N SER A 19 -6.55 -6.82 9.66
CA SER A 19 -5.90 -5.56 10.05
C SER A 19 -4.69 -5.75 10.97
N SER A 20 -4.08 -6.94 10.98
CA SER A 20 -2.94 -7.28 11.83
C SER A 20 -2.04 -8.33 11.18
N GLY A 21 -0.82 -8.49 11.70
CA GLY A 21 0.14 -9.49 11.22
C GLY A 21 0.83 -9.13 9.90
N TYR A 22 0.81 -7.86 9.52
CA TYR A 22 1.61 -7.36 8.40
C TYR A 22 3.03 -7.12 8.88
N THR A 23 3.99 -7.40 8.01
CA THR A 23 5.34 -6.84 8.09
C THR A 23 5.49 -5.94 6.88
N ALA A 24 5.25 -4.64 7.03
CA ALA A 24 5.25 -3.70 5.91
C ALA A 24 6.13 -2.49 6.19
N CYS A 25 6.81 -2.02 5.16
CA CYS A 25 7.62 -0.81 5.17
C CYS A 25 7.43 -0.04 3.86
N ALA A 26 7.36 1.28 3.94
CA ALA A 26 7.39 2.19 2.80
C ALA A 26 8.45 3.26 3.01
N ILE A 27 9.13 3.64 1.93
CA ILE A 27 10.05 4.77 1.93
C ILE A 27 9.63 5.73 0.83
N THR A 28 9.42 6.99 1.20
CA THR A 28 9.23 8.09 0.26
C THR A 28 10.52 8.89 0.17
N THR A 29 11.13 8.87 -1.01
CA THR A 29 12.30 9.67 -1.35
C THR A 29 11.86 10.99 -1.98
N ILE A 30 12.50 12.09 -1.59
CA ILE A 30 12.13 13.46 -1.99
C ILE A 30 13.36 14.13 -2.57
N HIS A 31 13.23 14.76 -3.74
CA HIS A 31 14.34 15.53 -4.33
C HIS A 31 14.85 16.61 -3.36
N ASN A 32 16.16 16.58 -3.08
CA ASN A 32 16.87 17.54 -2.21
C ASN A 32 16.33 17.61 -0.77
N THR A 33 15.73 16.55 -0.25
CA THR A 33 15.25 16.48 1.14
C THR A 33 15.47 15.07 1.68
N ALA A 34 15.54 14.92 3.01
CA ALA A 34 15.65 13.62 3.64
C ALA A 34 14.43 12.74 3.30
N SER A 35 14.66 11.46 3.05
CA SER A 35 13.60 10.48 2.85
C SER A 35 12.83 10.23 4.15
N ALA A 36 11.54 9.94 4.03
CA ALA A 36 10.69 9.52 5.13
C ALA A 36 10.38 8.03 4.99
N GLY A 37 10.50 7.28 6.08
CA GLY A 37 10.11 5.87 6.15
C GLY A 37 8.89 5.68 7.04
N ASP A 38 8.09 4.66 6.76
CA ASP A 38 6.93 4.27 7.54
C ASP A 38 6.86 2.75 7.66
N ASP A 39 6.69 2.25 8.89
CA ASP A 39 6.59 0.84 9.22
C ASP A 39 5.18 0.55 9.74
N ALA A 40 4.54 -0.50 9.21
CA ALA A 40 3.16 -0.83 9.54
C ALA A 40 2.97 -2.32 9.84
N SER A 41 2.15 -2.59 10.86
CA SER A 41 1.78 -3.95 11.29
C SER A 41 0.33 -4.33 10.99
N GLY A 42 -0.46 -3.37 10.51
CA GLY A 42 -1.90 -3.54 10.25
C GLY A 42 -2.34 -3.36 8.81
N ARG A 43 -1.43 -2.95 7.90
CA ARG A 43 -1.70 -2.70 6.47
C ARG A 43 -0.39 -2.69 5.69
N PHE A 44 -0.47 -2.79 4.37
CA PHE A 44 0.61 -2.34 3.51
C PHE A 44 0.46 -0.83 3.25
N VAL A 45 1.45 -0.04 3.65
CA VAL A 45 1.54 1.38 3.28
C VAL A 45 2.20 1.45 1.91
N LEU A 46 1.62 2.17 0.95
CA LEU A 46 2.21 2.35 -0.38
C LEU A 46 2.91 3.69 -0.53
N ALA A 47 2.32 4.73 0.04
CA ALA A 47 2.76 6.11 -0.09
C ALA A 47 2.17 6.94 1.05
N ALA A 48 3.01 7.73 1.72
CA ALA A 48 2.57 8.82 2.58
C ALA A 48 2.53 10.09 1.73
N ALA A 49 1.35 10.67 1.55
CA ALA A 49 1.24 11.92 0.80
C ALA A 49 1.35 13.12 1.75
N GLN A 50 1.98 14.18 1.25
CA GLN A 50 2.39 15.34 2.08
C GLN A 50 1.61 16.60 1.69
N GLY A 51 0.94 16.62 0.55
CA GLY A 51 0.23 17.77 0.02
C GLY A 51 -1.16 17.44 -0.51
N ALA A 52 -2.14 18.31 -0.20
CA ALA A 52 -3.55 18.12 -0.55
C ALA A 52 -3.77 17.89 -2.06
N SER A 53 -2.88 18.41 -2.90
CA SER A 53 -2.87 18.30 -4.37
C SER A 53 -2.03 17.15 -4.92
N ASP A 54 -1.49 16.28 -4.08
CA ASP A 54 -0.62 15.20 -4.53
C ASP A 54 -1.38 14.15 -5.31
N VAL A 55 -0.94 13.93 -6.55
CA VAL A 55 -1.40 12.82 -7.39
C VAL A 55 -0.42 11.66 -7.23
N VAL A 56 -0.95 10.45 -7.02
CA VAL A 56 -0.18 9.21 -6.91
C VAL A 56 -0.48 8.33 -8.12
N ASP A 57 0.57 7.92 -8.82
CA ASP A 57 0.51 6.92 -9.89
C ASP A 57 1.62 5.90 -9.70
N GLY A 58 1.34 4.62 -9.97
CA GLY A 58 2.30 3.58 -9.67
C GLY A 58 1.82 2.18 -10.02
N VAL A 59 2.66 1.22 -9.65
CA VAL A 59 2.38 -0.20 -9.79
C VAL A 59 2.59 -0.89 -8.45
N VAL A 60 1.67 -1.80 -8.14
CA VAL A 60 1.76 -2.69 -6.99
C VAL A 60 1.74 -4.11 -7.51
N ILE A 61 2.67 -4.92 -7.02
CA ILE A 61 2.75 -6.35 -7.31
C ILE A 61 2.56 -7.08 -5.99
N LEU A 62 1.53 -7.94 -5.95
CA LEU A 62 1.29 -8.90 -4.88
C LEU A 62 1.56 -10.31 -5.43
N MET A 63 2.44 -11.05 -4.78
CA MET A 63 2.79 -12.41 -5.15
C MET A 63 2.52 -13.36 -4.00
N LEU A 64 1.94 -14.52 -4.31
CA LEU A 64 1.81 -15.62 -3.37
C LEU A 64 3.20 -16.26 -3.19
N GLU A 65 3.81 -16.03 -2.03
CA GLU A 65 5.15 -16.51 -1.68
C GLU A 65 5.10 -17.92 -1.10
N ASP A 66 4.12 -18.20 -0.23
CA ASP A 66 3.86 -19.53 0.33
C ASP A 66 2.36 -19.85 0.31
N SER A 67 1.97 -20.80 -0.55
CA SER A 67 0.58 -21.26 -0.67
C SER A 67 0.08 -22.06 0.54
N SER A 68 0.98 -22.68 1.31
CA SER A 68 0.60 -23.49 2.47
C SER A 68 0.29 -22.63 3.70
N ALA A 69 0.92 -21.47 3.79
CA ALA A 69 0.72 -20.47 4.84
C ALA A 69 -0.13 -19.27 4.39
N TYR A 70 -0.58 -19.25 3.13
CA TYR A 70 -1.25 -18.12 2.50
C TYR A 70 -0.46 -16.81 2.64
N THR A 71 0.86 -16.89 2.50
CA THR A 71 1.77 -15.74 2.63
C THR A 71 1.86 -14.99 1.32
N TRP A 72 1.48 -13.72 1.36
CA TRP A 72 1.58 -12.78 0.26
C TRP A 72 2.72 -11.81 0.51
N ALA A 73 3.55 -11.60 -0.51
CA ALA A 73 4.58 -10.58 -0.53
C ALA A 73 4.15 -9.41 -1.42
N LEU A 74 4.36 -8.19 -0.95
CA LEU A 74 4.09 -6.96 -1.69
C LEU A 74 5.40 -6.30 -2.12
N SER A 75 5.41 -5.76 -3.34
CA SER A 75 6.38 -4.77 -3.79
C SER A 75 5.67 -3.69 -4.59
N SER A 76 6.00 -2.42 -4.36
CA SER A 76 5.42 -1.30 -5.09
C SER A 76 6.44 -0.23 -5.45
N SER A 77 6.10 0.53 -6.49
CA SER A 77 6.76 1.78 -6.84
C SER A 77 5.73 2.77 -7.33
N CYS A 78 5.69 3.94 -6.68
CA CYS A 78 4.73 5.00 -6.95
C CYS A 78 5.46 6.33 -7.11
N ARG A 79 5.05 7.12 -8.10
CA ARG A 79 5.38 8.54 -8.20
C ARG A 79 4.37 9.34 -7.38
N ILE A 80 4.83 10.37 -6.66
CA ILE A 80 3.96 11.27 -5.90
C ILE A 80 4.25 12.72 -6.32
N GLY A 81 3.25 13.39 -6.89
CA GLY A 81 3.42 14.73 -7.43
C GLY A 81 4.57 14.79 -8.46
N SER A 82 5.42 15.82 -8.41
CA SER A 82 6.47 16.03 -9.40
C SER A 82 7.89 15.60 -8.97
N ASN A 83 8.13 15.34 -7.69
CA ASN A 83 9.48 15.29 -7.14
C ASN A 83 9.72 14.16 -6.12
N ARG A 84 8.79 13.21 -6.01
CA ARG A 84 8.85 12.11 -5.03
C ARG A 84 8.59 10.76 -5.66
N ILE A 85 9.27 9.76 -5.11
CA ILE A 85 9.06 8.34 -5.40
C ILE A 85 8.88 7.63 -4.08
N ALA A 86 7.79 6.88 -3.95
CA ALA A 86 7.57 5.94 -2.87
C ALA A 86 7.80 4.52 -3.35
N THR A 87 8.54 3.75 -2.56
CA THR A 87 8.71 2.31 -2.75
C THR A 87 8.26 1.63 -1.47
N ALA A 88 7.42 0.62 -1.59
CA ALA A 88 7.00 -0.18 -0.45
C ALA A 88 7.25 -1.67 -0.68
N GLY A 89 7.36 -2.38 0.44
CA GLY A 89 7.51 -3.82 0.46
C GLY A 89 6.99 -4.41 1.76
N GLY A 90 6.77 -5.70 1.75
CA GLY A 90 6.36 -6.41 2.96
C GLY A 90 5.76 -7.77 2.69
N SER A 91 5.27 -8.40 3.76
CA SER A 91 4.52 -9.64 3.68
C SER A 91 3.34 -9.69 4.66
N LYS A 92 2.40 -10.58 4.35
CA LYS A 92 1.24 -10.90 5.17
C LYS A 92 0.79 -12.33 4.90
N SER A 93 0.76 -13.16 5.94
CA SER A 93 0.05 -14.45 5.91
C SER A 93 -1.42 -14.23 6.29
N LEU A 94 -2.33 -14.71 5.46
CA LEU A 94 -3.78 -14.70 5.72
C LEU A 94 -4.20 -15.95 6.48
N SER A 95 -5.40 -15.93 7.07
CA SER A 95 -5.96 -17.10 7.73
C SER A 95 -6.47 -18.15 6.74
N ALA A 96 -6.80 -17.73 5.51
CA ALA A 96 -7.20 -18.58 4.40
C ALA A 96 -6.85 -17.96 3.03
N GLU A 97 -7.38 -18.53 1.96
CA GLU A 97 -7.19 -18.04 0.59
C GLU A 97 -7.64 -16.58 0.43
N LEU A 98 -6.85 -15.78 -0.28
CA LEU A 98 -7.15 -14.37 -0.58
C LEU A 98 -8.44 -14.27 -1.41
N THR A 99 -9.42 -13.53 -0.90
CA THR A 99 -10.66 -13.25 -1.65
C THR A 99 -10.98 -11.76 -1.73
N GLN A 100 -10.28 -10.92 -0.95
CA GLN A 100 -10.56 -9.51 -0.84
C GLN A 100 -9.27 -8.71 -0.85
N VAL A 101 -9.26 -7.64 -1.66
CA VAL A 101 -8.22 -6.61 -1.64
C VAL A 101 -8.93 -5.28 -1.46
N ASN A 102 -8.59 -4.55 -0.40
CA ASN A 102 -9.09 -3.21 -0.17
C ASN A 102 -7.96 -2.21 -0.37
N ILE A 103 -8.15 -1.26 -1.28
CA ILE A 103 -7.24 -0.16 -1.56
C ILE A 103 -7.95 1.09 -1.10
N TYR A 104 -7.34 1.82 -0.16
CA TYR A 104 -7.99 2.95 0.49
C TYR A 104 -6.99 4.05 0.85
N THR A 105 -7.49 5.27 0.99
CA THR A 105 -6.79 6.39 1.59
C THR A 105 -7.08 6.40 3.09
N GLY A 106 -6.04 6.44 3.91
CA GLY A 106 -6.17 6.71 5.34
C GLY A 106 -6.65 8.13 5.62
N GLY A 107 -7.19 8.36 6.82
CA GLY A 107 -7.58 9.69 7.29
C GLY A 107 -8.83 10.27 6.62
N SER A 108 -8.81 11.57 6.31
CA SER A 108 -9.98 12.31 5.79
C SER A 108 -10.05 12.44 4.27
N ASP A 109 -9.02 11.97 3.57
CA ASP A 109 -8.96 12.06 2.12
C ASP A 109 -9.92 11.10 1.43
N THR A 110 -10.50 11.57 0.33
CA THR A 110 -11.26 10.76 -0.60
C THR A 110 -10.36 10.32 -1.75
N PHE A 111 -10.43 9.05 -2.13
CA PHE A 111 -9.95 8.61 -3.43
C PHE A 111 -10.85 9.25 -4.52
N ASP A 112 -10.43 10.38 -5.09
CA ASP A 112 -11.20 11.17 -6.05
C ASP A 112 -10.67 11.03 -7.47
N ALA A 113 -11.55 10.68 -8.42
CA ALA A 113 -11.26 10.58 -9.85
C ALA A 113 -10.07 9.68 -10.27
N GLY A 114 -9.51 8.88 -9.36
CA GLY A 114 -8.48 7.89 -9.65
C GLY A 114 -9.05 6.64 -10.31
N ALA A 115 -8.18 5.91 -11.02
CA ALA A 115 -8.51 4.62 -11.59
C ALA A 115 -7.61 3.54 -10.99
N VAL A 116 -8.19 2.37 -10.71
CA VAL A 116 -7.44 1.17 -10.31
C VAL A 116 -7.75 0.10 -11.34
N ASN A 117 -6.71 -0.51 -11.89
CA ASN A 117 -6.84 -1.73 -12.66
C ASN A 117 -6.19 -2.89 -11.90
N ILE A 118 -6.88 -4.03 -11.83
CA ILE A 118 -6.38 -5.26 -11.22
C ILE A 118 -6.29 -6.32 -12.31
N THR A 119 -5.10 -6.88 -12.47
CA THR A 119 -4.87 -8.03 -13.35
C THR A 119 -4.37 -9.18 -12.49
N TYR A 120 -5.01 -10.34 -12.60
CA TYR A 120 -4.60 -11.59 -11.95
C TYR A 120 -4.58 -12.70 -13.00
N PHE A 121 -3.65 -13.66 -12.87
CA PHE A 121 -3.46 -14.76 -13.82
C PHE A 121 -3.07 -16.05 -13.09
#